data_AF-A0A3S0A615-F1
#
_entry.id   AF-A0A3S0A615-F1
#
_cell.length_a   1.000
_cell.length_b   1.000
_cell.length_c   1.000
_cell.angle_alpha   90.00
_cell.angle_beta   90.00
_cell.angle_gamma   90.00
#
_symmetry.space_group_name_H-M   'P 1'
#
loop_
_entity.id
_entity.type
_entity.pdbx_description
1 polymer ?
#
loop_
_entity_poly.entity_id
_entity_poly.type
_entity_poly.pdbx_seq_one_letter_code
_entity_poly.pdbx_strand_id
1 'polypeptide(L)'
;MSYEIDFLPVGDSNGDAICLRYGDILGGSRNGFVIHVIDGGYTDTGQTIVDHLNAYYAPNGYIDHMVLSHADNDHVAGLITVLKAFQVGHLWMNRPWLYTSVSAIFSAR
;
A
#
# COMPACT_ATOMS: atom_id res chain seq x y z
N MET A 1 -20.74 7.07 7.03
CA MET A 1 -19.63 6.81 6.10
C MET A 1 -18.52 7.80 6.39
N SER A 2 -17.48 7.32 7.06
CA SER A 2 -16.27 8.07 7.38
C SER A 2 -15.15 7.63 6.44
N TYR A 3 -14.20 8.51 6.17
CA TYR A 3 -13.00 8.20 5.41
C TYR A 3 -11.79 8.93 5.99
N GLU A 4 -10.62 8.34 5.78
CA GLU A 4 -9.33 8.85 6.24
C GLU A 4 -8.27 8.46 5.21
N ILE A 5 -7.33 9.38 4.96
CA ILE A 5 -6.22 9.19 4.04
C ILE A 5 -5.00 9.80 4.71
N ASP A 6 -3.96 9.01 4.87
CA ASP A 6 -2.68 9.40 5.44
C ASP A 6 -1.59 9.27 4.38
N PHE A 7 -0.91 10.38 4.10
CA PHE A 7 0.32 10.41 3.32
C PHE A 7 1.48 10.26 4.29
N LEU A 8 2.13 9.11 4.26
CA LEU A 8 3.21 8.78 5.18
C LEU A 8 4.54 9.36 4.68
N PRO A 9 5.43 9.79 5.59
CA PRO A 9 6.72 10.35 5.20
C PRO A 9 7.62 9.26 4.58
N VAL A 10 8.25 9.61 3.46
CA VAL A 10 9.16 8.73 2.68
C VAL A 10 10.61 9.24 2.81
N GLY A 11 11.03 9.53 4.05
CA GLY A 11 12.33 10.11 4.36
C GLY A 11 12.58 11.48 3.73
N ASP A 12 13.84 11.77 3.38
CA ASP A 12 14.28 13.02 2.73
C ASP A 12 14.28 12.93 1.18
N SER A 13 13.48 12.02 0.61
CA SER A 13 13.45 11.74 -0.83
C SER A 13 12.05 11.85 -1.40
N ASN A 14 11.92 11.60 -2.70
CA ASN A 14 10.64 11.49 -3.40
C ASN A 14 10.19 10.03 -3.40
N GLY A 15 8.88 9.80 -3.29
CA GLY A 15 8.23 8.50 -3.32
C GLY A 15 6.85 8.60 -2.65
N ASP A 16 6.00 7.59 -2.86
CA ASP A 16 4.65 7.59 -2.33
C ASP A 16 4.44 6.42 -1.36
N ALA A 17 3.85 6.71 -0.20
CA ALA A 17 3.37 5.72 0.76
C ALA A 17 2.07 6.23 1.38
N ILE A 18 0.94 5.60 1.04
CA ILE A 18 -0.38 6.11 1.39
C ILE A 18 -1.20 5.01 2.04
N CYS A 19 -1.77 5.29 3.20
CA CYS A 19 -2.76 4.45 3.85
C CYS A 19 -4.12 5.13 3.76
N LEU A 20 -5.16 4.39 3.38
CA LEU A 20 -6.52 4.93 3.39
C LEU A 20 -7.52 3.92 3.93
N ARG A 21 -8.60 4.44 4.52
CA ARG A 21 -9.75 3.63 4.89
C ARG A 21 -11.05 4.37 4.68
N TYR A 22 -12.11 3.64 4.41
CA TYR A 22 -13.47 4.17 4.39
C TYR A 22 -14.46 3.12 4.87
N GLY A 23 -15.55 3.56 5.48
CA GLY A 23 -16.55 2.66 6.04
C GLY A 23 -17.35 3.30 7.17
N ASP A 24 -18.06 2.45 7.91
CA ASP A 24 -18.88 2.86 9.03
C ASP A 24 -18.33 2.32 10.35
N ILE A 25 -18.52 3.11 11.42
CA ILE A 25 -18.29 2.64 12.79
C ILE A 25 -19.51 1.80 13.18
N LEU A 26 -19.34 0.48 13.22
CA LEU A 26 -20.42 -0.45 13.54
C LEU A 26 -20.34 -0.84 15.01
N GLY A 27 -21.35 -0.47 15.79
CA GLY A 27 -21.45 -0.83 17.21
C GLY A 27 -20.29 -0.33 18.09
N GLY A 28 -19.66 0.79 17.71
CA GLY A 28 -18.47 1.32 18.38
C GLY A 28 -17.14 0.66 17.97
N SER A 29 -17.18 -0.35 17.10
CA SER A 29 -16.00 -1.01 16.54
C SER A 29 -15.61 -0.44 15.18
N ARG A 30 -14.29 -0.43 14.90
CA ARG A 30 -13.71 -0.06 13.60
C ARG A 30 -13.67 -1.22 12.60
N ASN A 31 -14.39 -2.32 12.86
CA ASN A 31 -14.39 -3.49 11.96
C ASN A 31 -15.20 -3.29 10.66
N GLY A 32 -15.87 -2.15 10.48
CA GLY A 32 -16.64 -1.83 9.27
C GLY A 32 -15.86 -1.06 8.20
N PHE A 33 -14.54 -0.91 8.36
CA PHE A 33 -13.69 -0.17 7.42
C PHE A 33 -13.07 -1.10 6.38
N VAL A 34 -13.07 -0.65 5.13
CA VAL A 34 -12.24 -1.19 4.04
C VAL A 34 -10.91 -0.45 4.05
N ILE A 35 -9.80 -1.18 3.99
CA ILE A 35 -8.44 -0.65 4.15
C ILE A 35 -7.66 -0.80 2.84
N HIS A 36 -7.04 0.28 2.39
CA HIS A 36 -6.07 0.21 1.31
C HIS A 36 -4.69 0.74 1.72
N VAL A 37 -3.67 0.16 1.10
CA VAL A 37 -2.30 0.69 1.05
C VAL A 37 -1.98 0.96 -0.41
N ILE A 38 -1.58 2.18 -0.74
CA ILE A 38 -1.19 2.60 -2.10
C ILE A 38 0.26 3.03 -2.05
N ASP A 39 1.09 2.31 -2.80
CA ASP A 39 2.55 2.42 -2.80
C ASP A 39 3.16 2.29 -1.38
N GLY A 40 4.47 2.10 -1.33
CA GLY A 40 5.18 1.72 -0.11
C GLY A 40 6.41 2.54 0.18
N GLY A 41 6.72 3.55 -0.62
CA GLY A 41 7.98 4.27 -0.51
C GLY A 41 9.18 3.34 -0.70
N TYR A 42 10.27 3.69 0.00
CA TYR A 42 11.49 2.89 0.06
C TYR A 42 11.38 1.75 1.08
N THR A 43 12.40 0.87 1.11
CA THR A 43 12.47 -0.28 2.01
C THR A 43 12.27 0.08 3.49
N ASP A 44 12.85 1.19 3.94
CA ASP A 44 12.76 1.69 5.32
C ASP A 44 11.35 2.24 5.66
N THR A 45 10.67 2.82 4.68
CA THR A 45 9.28 3.30 4.77
C THR A 45 8.31 2.15 5.09
N GLY A 46 8.66 0.93 4.69
CA GLY A 46 7.87 -0.26 4.97
C GLY A 46 7.53 -0.44 6.45
N GLN A 47 8.45 -0.18 7.37
CA GLN A 47 8.17 -0.31 8.80
C GLN A 47 7.24 0.80 9.30
N THR A 48 7.38 2.02 8.80
CA THR A 48 6.47 3.14 9.10
C THR A 48 5.03 2.80 8.73
N ILE A 49 4.81 2.17 7.57
CA ILE A 49 3.48 1.71 7.14
C ILE A 49 2.96 0.62 8.09
N VAL A 50 3.78 -0.37 8.43
CA VAL A 50 3.40 -1.46 9.34
C VAL A 50 2.97 -0.92 10.70
N ASP A 51 3.74 0.01 11.26
CA ASP A 51 3.45 0.61 12.56
C ASP A 51 2.16 1.44 12.51
N HIS A 52 1.96 2.24 11.46
CA HIS A 52 0.74 3.03 11.25
C HIS A 52 -0.51 2.13 11.14
N LEU A 53 -0.42 1.07 10.35
CA LEU A 53 -1.52 0.13 10.17
C LEU A 53 -1.90 -0.56 11.48
N ASN A 54 -0.91 -1.06 12.23
CA ASN A 54 -1.15 -1.69 13.53
C ASN A 54 -1.76 -0.74 14.55
N ALA A 55 -1.30 0.52 14.59
CA ALA A 55 -1.78 1.50 15.54
C ALA A 55 -3.20 1.97 15.22
N TYR A 56 -3.53 2.15 13.95
CA TYR A 56 -4.71 2.93 13.58
C TYR A 56 -5.74 2.19 12.73
N TYR A 57 -5.35 1.29 11.82
CA TYR A 57 -6.20 0.83 10.71
C TYR A 57 -6.49 -0.67 10.77
N ALA A 58 -5.46 -1.51 10.78
CA ALA A 58 -5.52 -2.96 10.61
C ALA A 58 -4.89 -3.72 11.80
N PRO A 59 -5.30 -3.48 13.06
CA PRO A 59 -4.70 -4.16 14.22
C PRO A 59 -4.92 -5.69 14.22
N ASN A 60 -5.82 -6.18 13.37
CA ASN A 60 -6.07 -7.60 13.14
C ASN A 60 -5.17 -8.22 12.06
N GLY A 61 -4.26 -7.45 11.45
CA GLY A 61 -3.30 -7.97 10.48
C GLY A 61 -3.84 -8.19 9.07
N TYR A 62 -4.96 -7.57 8.69
CA TYR A 62 -5.58 -7.74 7.37
C TYR A 62 -5.72 -6.41 6.59
N ILE A 63 -5.39 -6.44 5.30
CA ILE A 63 -5.54 -5.32 4.36
C ILE A 63 -6.39 -5.79 3.18
N ASP A 64 -7.46 -5.05 2.83
CA ASP A 64 -8.35 -5.43 1.74
C ASP A 64 -7.68 -5.29 0.37
N HIS A 65 -7.02 -4.16 0.15
CA HIS A 65 -6.44 -3.79 -1.13
C HIS A 65 -5.06 -3.16 -0.99
N MET A 66 -4.09 -3.71 -1.70
CA MET A 66 -2.78 -3.11 -1.88
C MET A 66 -2.62 -2.71 -3.34
N VAL A 67 -2.27 -1.46 -3.61
CA VAL A 67 -2.14 -0.91 -4.96
C VAL A 67 -0.70 -0.49 -5.18
N LEU A 68 -0.09 -0.97 -6.27
CA LEU A 68 1.19 -0.52 -6.77
C LEU A 68 0.97 0.27 -8.06
N SER A 69 1.21 1.58 -8.01
CA SER A 69 1.03 2.47 -9.16
C SER A 69 2.00 2.11 -10.28
N HIS A 70 3.28 1.89 -9.94
CA HIS A 70 4.35 1.43 -10.81
C HIS A 70 5.51 0.85 -9.98
N ALA A 71 6.38 0.07 -10.61
CA ALA A 71 7.40 -0.74 -9.92
C ALA A 71 8.75 -0.04 -9.71
N ASP A 72 8.78 1.29 -9.72
CA ASP A 72 10.01 2.02 -9.38
C ASP A 72 10.27 1.94 -7.86
N ASN A 73 11.54 2.06 -7.49
CA ASN A 73 12.03 1.66 -6.16
C ASN A 73 11.42 2.47 -5.02
N ASP A 74 11.06 3.71 -5.29
CA ASP A 74 10.42 4.69 -4.39
C ASP A 74 8.91 4.50 -4.25
N HIS A 75 8.35 3.46 -4.88
CA HIS A 75 6.94 3.07 -4.74
C HIS A 75 6.79 1.60 -4.31
N VAL A 76 7.62 0.68 -4.79
CA VAL A 76 7.42 -0.77 -4.55
C VAL A 76 8.15 -1.30 -3.32
N ALA A 77 9.29 -0.70 -2.94
CA ALA A 77 10.24 -1.36 -2.05
C ALA A 77 9.67 -1.61 -0.66
N GLY A 78 8.97 -0.63 -0.06
CA GLY A 78 8.36 -0.79 1.26
C GLY A 78 7.15 -1.73 1.27
N LEU A 79 6.43 -1.89 0.13
CA LEU A 79 5.29 -2.81 0.05
C LEU A 79 5.69 -4.27 0.29
N ILE A 80 6.94 -4.64 -0.02
CA ILE A 80 7.48 -5.98 0.25
C ILE A 80 7.47 -6.27 1.76
N THR A 81 7.80 -5.27 2.58
CA THR A 81 7.77 -5.39 4.05
C THR A 81 6.32 -5.54 4.54
N VAL A 82 5.40 -4.75 3.97
CA VAL A 82 3.96 -4.80 4.33
C VAL A 82 3.35 -6.16 3.96
N LEU A 83 3.63 -6.70 2.78
CA LEU A 83 3.17 -8.02 2.33
C LEU A 83 3.64 -9.17 3.23
N LYS A 84 4.79 -9.01 3.90
CA LYS A 84 5.30 -10.02 4.86
C LYS A 84 4.63 -9.92 6.22
N ALA A 85 4.13 -8.73 6.58
CA ALA A 85 3.55 -8.46 7.89
C ALA A 85 2.03 -8.65 7.95
N PHE A 86 1.34 -8.45 6.83
CA PHE A 86 -0.13 -8.48 6.77
C PHE A 86 -0.63 -9.51 5.75
N GLN A 87 -1.80 -10.09 6.04
CA GLN A 87 -2.57 -10.77 5.02
C GLN A 87 -3.21 -9.72 4.10
N VAL A 88 -2.93 -9.82 2.80
CA VAL A 88 -3.47 -8.92 1.78
C VAL A 88 -4.52 -9.65 0.95
N GLY A 89 -5.74 -9.11 0.91
CA GLY A 89 -6.85 -9.68 0.13
C GLY A 89 -6.61 -9.57 -1.38
N HIS A 90 -6.23 -8.39 -1.86
CA HIS A 90 -5.97 -8.14 -3.27
C HIS A 90 -4.73 -7.26 -3.47
N LEU A 91 -3.84 -7.68 -4.38
CA LEU A 91 -2.76 -6.86 -4.90
C LEU A 91 -3.10 -6.39 -6.32
N TRP A 92 -3.15 -5.08 -6.52
CA TRP A 92 -3.39 -4.42 -7.79
C TRP A 92 -2.06 -3.89 -8.32
N MET A 93 -1.64 -4.36 -9.49
CA MET A 93 -0.43 -3.87 -10.15
C MET A 93 -0.56 -3.99 -11.65
N ASN A 94 0.08 -3.08 -12.38
CA ASN A 94 0.25 -3.26 -13.81
C ASN A 94 1.23 -4.41 -14.09
N ARG A 95 0.92 -5.27 -15.06
CA ARG A 95 1.73 -6.43 -15.48
C ARG A 95 2.08 -6.31 -16.96
N PRO A 96 2.91 -5.33 -17.36
CA PRO A 96 3.17 -5.01 -18.76
C PRO A 96 3.76 -6.19 -19.56
N TRP A 97 4.48 -7.11 -18.90
CA TRP A 97 5.02 -8.34 -19.51
C TRP A 97 3.97 -9.32 -20.04
N LEU A 98 2.69 -9.12 -19.73
CA LEU A 98 1.60 -9.89 -20.32
C LEU A 98 1.14 -9.34 -21.67
N TYR A 99 1.50 -8.10 -22.02
CA TYR A 99 0.93 -7.37 -23.15
C TYR A 99 1.96 -6.92 -24.18
N THR A 100 3.25 -6.96 -23.85
CA THR A 100 4.32 -6.57 -24.77
C THR A 100 5.61 -7.33 -24.48
N SER A 101 6.57 -7.25 -25.42
CA SER A 101 7.88 -7.89 -25.23
C SER A 101 8.68 -7.18 -24.14
N VAL A 102 9.55 -7.93 -23.47
CA VAL A 102 10.46 -7.36 -22.47
C VAL A 102 11.29 -6.20 -23.06
N SER A 103 11.73 -6.33 -24.31
CA SER A 103 12.44 -5.27 -25.01
C SER A 103 11.61 -3.98 -25.15
N ALA A 104 10.31 -4.10 -25.41
CA ALA A 104 9.42 -2.96 -25.52
C ALA A 104 9.10 -2.29 -24.17
N ILE A 105 9.15 -3.04 -23.06
CA ILE A 105 9.00 -2.48 -21.71
C ILE A 105 10.17 -1.56 -21.37
N PHE A 106 11.39 -2.00 -21.69
CA PHE A 106 12.60 -1.23 -21.37
C PHE A 106 12.87 -0.09 -22.35
N SER A 107 12.32 -0.11 -23.56
CA SER A 107 12.43 0.98 -24.53
C SER A 107 11.45 2.14 -24.29
N ALA A 108 10.51 2.00 -23.35
CA ALA A 108 9.51 3.01 -23.03
C ALA A 108 9.96 4.00 -21.94
N ARG A 109 11.20 3.87 -21.46
CA ARG A 109 11.84 4.79 -20.50
C ARG A 109 12.60 5.90 -21.23
#